data_AF-A0A9D1DKZ3-F1
#
_entry.id   AF-A0A9D1DKZ3-F1
#
_cell.length_a   1.000
_cell.length_b   1.000
_cell.length_c   1.000
_cell.angle_alpha   90.00
_cell.angle_beta   90.00
_cell.angle_gamma   90.00
#
_symmetry.space_group_name_H-M   'P 1'
#
loop_
_entity.id
_entity.type
_entity.pdbx_description
1 polymer ?
#
loop_
_entity_poly.entity_id
_entity_poly.type
_entity_poly.pdbx_seq_one_letter_code
_entity_poly.pdbx_strand_id
1 'polypeptide(L)'
;MDSLKSVWQSILDEIAKNITSTAYNTWFSDCEPVELGETSLIIQTTSDFKRSVIQGRFGDVIRAALREIFSCEMELVVLTPEDIEFQRQRHHMTEIPPEMDGYTFDRFVVGPSNKFAHAAAIAVAENPGRAYNPLFIYGNSGLGKTHLLLAIGQRIHD
;
A
#
# COMPACT_ATOMS: atom_id res chain seq x y z
N MET A 1 11.50 -18.29 17.57
CA MET A 1 10.32 -18.98 17.00
C MET A 1 9.30 -17.88 16.82
N ASP A 2 8.96 -17.53 15.57
CA ASP A 2 8.20 -16.31 15.26
C ASP A 2 6.87 -16.28 16.02
N SER A 3 6.69 -15.30 16.91
CA SER A 3 5.47 -15.13 17.72
C SER A 3 4.20 -15.11 16.88
N LEU A 4 4.29 -14.62 15.63
CA LEU A 4 3.18 -14.58 14.69
C LEU A 4 2.79 -15.97 14.19
N LYS A 5 3.75 -16.85 13.91
CA LYS A 5 3.49 -18.22 13.43
C LYS A 5 2.87 -19.09 14.53
N SER A 6 3.29 -18.93 15.78
CA SER A 6 2.67 -19.65 16.89
C SER A 6 1.23 -19.22 17.12
N VAL A 7 0.96 -17.91 17.04
CA VAL A 7 -0.40 -17.38 17.19
C VAL A 7 -1.29 -17.82 16.02
N TRP A 8 -0.76 -17.78 14.80
CA TRP A 8 -1.46 -18.30 13.62
C TRP A 8 -1.81 -19.78 13.76
N GLN A 9 -0.90 -20.60 14.29
CA GLN A 9 -1.19 -22.01 14.55
C GLN A 9 -2.35 -22.17 15.55
N SER A 10 -2.39 -21.37 16.62
CA SER A 10 -3.52 -21.40 17.57
C SER A 10 -4.85 -21.01 16.91
N ILE A 11 -4.84 -20.03 16.00
CA ILE A 11 -6.03 -19.64 15.23
C ILE A 11 -6.47 -20.79 14.31
N LEU A 12 -5.53 -21.44 13.63
CA LEU A 12 -5.81 -22.60 12.78
C LEU A 12 -6.36 -23.79 13.57
N ASP A 13 -5.83 -24.06 14.75
CA ASP A 13 -6.31 -25.11 15.65
C ASP A 13 -7.74 -24.84 16.13
N GLU A 14 -8.09 -23.57 16.38
CA GLU A 14 -9.45 -23.16 16.73
C GLU A 14 -10.42 -23.30 15.55
N ILE A 15 -10.00 -22.87 14.35
CA ILE A 15 -10.80 -23.03 13.13
C ILE A 15 -11.03 -24.51 12.82
N ALA A 16 -10.00 -25.36 13.00
CA ALA A 16 -10.06 -26.79 12.73
C ALA A 16 -11.09 -27.54 13.58
N LYS A 17 -11.50 -27.01 14.74
CA LYS A 17 -12.61 -27.57 15.55
C LYS A 17 -13.97 -27.46 14.87
N ASN A 18 -14.13 -26.48 13.97
CA ASN A 18 -15.39 -26.11 13.35
C ASN A 18 -15.48 -26.49 11.86
N ILE A 19 -14.42 -27.06 11.29
CA ILE A 19 -14.36 -27.45 9.88
C ILE A 19 -13.81 -28.86 9.70
N THR A 20 -14.06 -29.47 8.53
CA THR A 20 -13.50 -30.78 8.21
C THR A 20 -12.03 -30.70 7.85
N SER A 21 -11.28 -31.78 8.04
CA SER A 21 -9.86 -31.86 7.64
C SER A 21 -9.67 -31.62 6.13
N THR A 22 -10.63 -32.02 5.30
CA THR A 22 -10.62 -31.71 3.85
C THR A 22 -10.75 -30.22 3.60
N ALA A 23 -11.65 -29.52 4.30
CA ALA A 23 -11.78 -28.07 4.17
C ALA A 23 -10.50 -27.36 4.64
N TYR A 24 -9.95 -27.79 5.78
CA TYR A 24 -8.67 -27.27 6.28
C TYR A 24 -7.54 -27.40 5.24
N ASN A 25 -7.31 -28.62 4.75
CA ASN A 25 -6.24 -28.92 3.79
C ASN A 25 -6.44 -28.23 2.44
N THR A 26 -7.68 -27.94 2.06
CA THR A 26 -7.96 -27.30 0.76
C THR A 26 -7.76 -25.79 0.82
N TRP A 27 -8.20 -25.16 1.92
CA TRP A 27 -8.35 -23.70 1.99
C TRP A 27 -7.29 -23.02 2.85
N PHE A 28 -6.67 -23.71 3.81
CA PHE A 28 -5.82 -23.07 4.83
C PHE A 28 -4.39 -23.59 4.88
N SER A 29 -4.09 -24.77 4.30
CA SER A 29 -2.76 -25.40 4.43
C SER A 29 -1.60 -24.59 3.83
N ASP A 30 -1.90 -23.74 2.85
CA ASP A 30 -0.96 -22.86 2.15
C ASP A 30 -1.19 -21.38 2.48
N CYS A 31 -1.97 -21.08 3.53
CA CYS A 31 -2.16 -19.72 4.00
C CYS A 31 -1.10 -19.35 5.04
N GLU A 32 -0.47 -18.20 4.85
CA GLU A 32 0.56 -17.68 5.75
C GLU A 32 0.11 -16.38 6.41
N PRO A 33 0.44 -16.15 7.69
CA PRO A 33 0.14 -14.89 8.36
C PRO A 33 1.14 -13.84 7.88
N VAL A 34 0.62 -12.71 7.40
CA VAL A 34 1.44 -11.56 6.98
C VAL A 34 1.64 -10.63 8.16
N GLU A 35 0.54 -10.30 8.84
CA GLU A 35 0.53 -9.33 9.93
C GLU A 35 -0.64 -9.61 10.87
N LEU A 36 -0.43 -9.36 12.15
CA LEU A 36 -1.46 -9.35 13.17
C LEU A 36 -1.41 -8.02 13.90
N GLY A 37 -2.39 -7.16 13.63
CA GLY A 37 -2.58 -5.89 14.32
C GLY A 37 -3.56 -6.01 15.48
N GLU A 38 -3.92 -4.88 16.09
CA GLU A 38 -4.90 -4.84 17.19
C GLU A 38 -6.35 -5.05 16.69
N THR A 39 -6.64 -4.63 15.46
CA THR A 39 -7.99 -4.64 14.88
C THR A 39 -8.10 -5.50 13.63
N SER A 40 -7.01 -6.11 13.17
CA SER A 40 -7.02 -6.89 11.93
C SER A 40 -6.00 -8.03 11.94
N LEU A 41 -6.39 -9.12 11.28
CA LEU A 41 -5.49 -10.19 10.87
C LEU A 41 -5.34 -10.14 9.34
N ILE A 42 -4.10 -10.10 8.86
CA ILE A 42 -3.77 -10.18 7.44
C ILE A 42 -3.14 -11.53 7.15
N ILE A 43 -3.77 -12.28 6.23
CA ILE A 43 -3.24 -13.56 5.73
C ILE A 43 -3.01 -13.49 4.23
N GLN A 44 -2.01 -14.22 3.77
CA GLN A 44 -1.74 -14.43 2.35
C GLN A 44 -2.30 -15.80 1.93
N THR A 45 -2.91 -15.84 0.76
CA THR A 45 -3.30 -17.07 0.06
C THR A 45 -2.69 -17.13 -1.33
N THR A 46 -2.74 -18.28 -1.99
CA THR A 46 -2.09 -18.51 -3.29
C THR A 46 -2.92 -18.05 -4.49
N SER A 47 -4.22 -17.75 -4.33
CA SER A 47 -5.07 -17.33 -5.43
C SER A 47 -6.32 -16.55 -5.00
N ASP A 48 -6.85 -15.75 -5.91
CA ASP A 48 -8.13 -15.06 -5.77
C ASP A 48 -9.32 -15.96 -5.47
N PHE A 49 -9.32 -17.16 -6.06
CA PHE A 49 -10.37 -18.13 -5.81
C PHE A 49 -10.39 -18.54 -4.34
N LYS A 50 -9.23 -18.86 -3.76
CA LYS A 50 -9.14 -19.13 -2.32
C LYS A 50 -9.53 -17.92 -1.49
N ARG A 51 -9.08 -16.71 -1.86
CA ARG A 51 -9.48 -15.45 -1.19
C ARG A 51 -11.00 -15.31 -1.08
N SER A 52 -11.69 -15.43 -2.21
CA SER A 52 -13.16 -15.32 -2.24
C SER A 52 -13.88 -16.39 -1.42
N VAL A 53 -13.39 -17.63 -1.42
CA VAL A 53 -13.96 -18.71 -0.61
C VAL A 53 -13.68 -18.52 0.88
N ILE A 54 -12.46 -18.15 1.26
CA ILE A 54 -12.09 -17.89 2.64
C ILE A 54 -12.95 -16.75 3.20
N GLN A 55 -13.04 -15.63 2.48
CA GLN A 55 -13.82 -14.47 2.92
C GLN A 55 -15.33 -14.76 2.96
N GLY A 56 -15.88 -15.39 1.92
CA GLY A 56 -17.31 -15.60 1.80
C GLY A 56 -17.87 -16.76 2.64
N ARG A 57 -17.11 -17.85 2.77
CA ARG A 57 -17.58 -19.08 3.45
C ARG A 57 -17.03 -19.24 4.86
N PHE A 58 -15.79 -18.85 5.07
CA PHE A 58 -15.09 -19.08 6.34
C PHE A 58 -14.85 -17.80 7.14
N GLY A 59 -15.17 -16.62 6.61
CA GLY A 59 -14.93 -15.34 7.26
C GLY A 59 -15.56 -15.25 8.65
N ASP A 60 -16.79 -15.74 8.82
CA ASP A 60 -17.47 -15.75 10.13
C ASP A 60 -16.83 -16.73 11.12
N VAL A 61 -16.41 -17.90 10.65
CA VAL A 61 -15.70 -18.90 11.48
C VAL A 61 -14.37 -18.34 11.96
N ILE A 62 -13.64 -17.66 11.09
CA ILE A 62 -12.35 -17.04 11.42
C ILE A 62 -12.56 -15.89 12.39
N ARG A 63 -13.54 -15.00 12.16
CA ARG A 63 -13.87 -13.92 13.11
C ARG A 63 -14.27 -14.45 14.48
N ALA A 64 -15.05 -15.52 14.54
CA ALA A 64 -15.40 -16.18 15.78
C ALA A 64 -14.16 -16.73 16.52
N ALA A 65 -13.24 -17.39 15.79
CA ALA A 65 -11.98 -17.88 16.37
C ALA A 65 -11.08 -16.73 16.87
N LEU A 66 -10.97 -15.63 16.12
CA LEU A 66 -10.24 -14.44 16.53
C LEU A 66 -10.84 -13.83 17.80
N ARG A 67 -12.17 -13.74 17.88
CA ARG A 67 -12.87 -13.23 19.06
C ARG A 67 -12.66 -14.12 20.28
N GLU A 68 -12.63 -15.44 20.12
CA GLU A 68 -12.36 -16.37 21.22
C GLU A 68 -10.93 -16.19 21.76
N ILE A 69 -9.94 -16.06 20.86
CA ILE A 69 -8.52 -15.99 21.22
C ILE A 69 -8.15 -14.62 21.79
N PHE A 70 -8.62 -13.54 21.17
CA PHE A 70 -8.19 -12.17 21.49
C PHE A 70 -9.23 -11.35 22.25
N SER A 71 -10.45 -11.87 22.42
CA SER A 71 -11.55 -11.15 23.07
C SER A 71 -11.90 -9.79 22.42
N CYS A 72 -11.56 -9.61 21.13
CA CYS A 72 -11.87 -8.42 20.34
C CYS A 72 -12.47 -8.77 18.98
N GLU A 73 -13.22 -7.83 18.40
CA GLU A 73 -13.67 -7.92 17.00
C GLU A 73 -12.52 -7.50 16.09
N MET A 74 -12.05 -8.42 15.27
CA MET A 74 -10.96 -8.18 14.32
C MET A 74 -11.46 -8.38 12.89
N GLU A 75 -11.00 -7.53 11.98
CA GLU A 75 -11.22 -7.73 10.56
C GLU A 75 -10.26 -8.77 9.99
N LEU A 76 -10.76 -9.56 9.04
CA LEU A 76 -9.95 -10.50 8.27
C LEU A 76 -9.64 -9.90 6.90
N VAL A 77 -8.36 -9.64 6.64
CA VAL A 77 -7.86 -9.24 5.33
C VAL A 77 -7.15 -10.43 4.70
N VAL A 78 -7.55 -10.79 3.48
CA VAL A 78 -6.96 -11.91 2.73
C VAL A 78 -6.33 -11.35 1.47
N LEU A 79 -5.02 -11.50 1.34
CA LEU A 79 -4.22 -10.99 0.24
C LEU A 79 -3.76 -12.13 -0.67
N THR A 80 -3.64 -11.84 -1.97
CA THR A 80 -2.93 -12.69 -2.94
C THR A 80 -1.48 -12.20 -3.09
N PRO A 81 -0.60 -12.98 -3.76
CA PRO A 81 0.76 -12.50 -4.05
C PRO A 81 0.75 -11.20 -4.86
N GLU A 82 -0.22 -11.05 -5.77
CA GLU A 82 -0.42 -9.86 -6.59
C GLU A 82 -0.78 -8.62 -5.74
N ASP A 83 -1.64 -8.78 -4.72
CA ASP A 83 -1.97 -7.67 -3.82
C ASP A 83 -0.73 -7.20 -3.04
N ILE A 84 0.12 -8.13 -2.59
CA ILE A 84 1.36 -7.82 -1.86
C ILE A 84 2.36 -7.11 -2.77
N GLU A 85 2.52 -7.58 -4.01
CA GLU A 85 3.36 -6.90 -5.00
C GLU A 85 2.86 -5.49 -5.30
N PHE A 86 1.55 -5.32 -5.47
CA PHE A 86 0.93 -4.01 -5.70
C PHE A 86 1.14 -3.07 -4.51
N GLN A 87 0.98 -3.57 -3.27
CA GLN A 87 1.26 -2.78 -2.07
C GLN A 87 2.73 -2.39 -1.96
N ARG A 88 3.67 -3.31 -2.26
CA ARG A 88 5.11 -3.01 -2.28
C ARG A 88 5.46 -1.94 -3.31
N GLN A 89 4.89 -2.02 -4.52
CA GLN A 89 5.11 -1.02 -5.57
C GLN A 89 4.56 0.35 -5.17
N ARG A 90 3.37 0.41 -4.56
CA ARG A 90 2.81 1.66 -4.04
C ARG A 90 3.66 2.27 -2.94
N HIS A 91 4.14 1.45 -1.99
CA HIS A 91 5.08 1.92 -0.97
C HIS A 91 6.37 2.47 -1.58
N HIS A 92 6.92 1.80 -2.61
CA HIS A 92 8.11 2.28 -3.31
C HIS A 92 7.89 3.60 -4.08
N MET A 93 6.68 3.85 -4.59
CA MET A 93 6.32 5.14 -5.19
C MET A 93 6.08 6.26 -4.16
N THR A 94 5.94 5.92 -2.87
CA THR A 94 5.72 6.92 -1.80
C THR A 94 7.03 7.43 -1.23
N GLU A 95 8.12 6.69 -1.44
CA GLU A 95 9.47 7.11 -1.08
C GLU A 95 10.08 7.92 -2.23
N ILE A 96 10.44 9.18 -1.95
CA ILE A 96 11.16 10.03 -2.90
C ILE A 96 12.49 9.32 -3.26
N PRO A 97 12.75 8.97 -4.53
CA PRO A 97 14.02 8.38 -4.93
C PRO A 97 15.18 9.28 -4.47
N PRO A 98 16.33 8.73 -4.04
CA PRO A 98 17.48 9.53 -3.61
C PRO A 98 17.95 10.52 -4.69
N GLU A 99 17.70 10.19 -5.96
CA GLU A 99 18.01 11.01 -7.14
C GLU A 99 17.14 12.27 -7.26
N MET A 100 15.99 12.30 -6.59
CA MET A 100 15.13 13.48 -6.49
C MET A 100 15.55 14.39 -5.32
N ASP A 101 16.30 13.89 -4.34
CA ASP A 101 16.73 14.68 -3.18
C ASP A 101 17.49 15.94 -3.65
N GLY A 102 16.95 17.11 -3.26
CA GLY A 102 17.48 18.43 -3.60
C GLY A 102 16.86 19.17 -4.77
N TYR A 103 15.93 18.57 -5.53
CA TYR A 103 15.14 19.29 -6.53
C TYR A 103 13.85 19.89 -5.95
N THR A 104 13.97 20.72 -4.90
CA THR A 104 12.84 21.41 -4.27
C THR A 104 12.59 22.80 -4.86
N PHE A 105 11.39 23.36 -4.70
CA PHE A 105 11.12 24.76 -5.08
C PHE A 105 12.06 25.75 -4.38
N ASP A 106 12.42 25.51 -3.12
CA ASP A 106 13.30 26.38 -2.33
C ASP A 106 14.74 26.44 -2.88
N ARG A 107 15.18 25.38 -3.56
CA ARG A 107 16.50 25.29 -4.21
C ARG A 107 16.48 25.78 -5.67
N PHE A 108 15.32 26.12 -6.21
CA PHE A 108 15.20 26.55 -7.61
C PHE A 108 15.61 28.02 -7.80
N VAL A 109 16.54 28.27 -8.72
CA VAL A 109 16.95 29.64 -9.06
C VAL A 109 15.96 30.26 -10.05
N VAL A 110 15.16 31.19 -9.55
CA VAL A 110 14.17 31.94 -10.35
C VAL A 110 14.84 33.12 -11.07
N GLY A 111 14.64 33.20 -12.37
CA GLY A 111 15.07 34.32 -13.21
C GLY A 111 14.01 34.69 -14.27
N PRO A 112 14.23 35.78 -15.04
CA PRO A 112 13.25 36.26 -16.01
C PRO A 112 12.81 35.20 -17.04
N SER A 113 13.69 34.27 -17.41
CA SER A 113 13.44 33.21 -18.39
C SER A 113 12.61 32.04 -17.87
N ASN A 114 12.49 31.85 -16.55
CA ASN A 114 11.82 30.70 -15.95
C ASN A 114 10.75 31.07 -14.89
N LYS A 115 10.61 32.36 -14.55
CA LYS A 115 9.69 32.85 -13.52
C LYS A 115 8.24 32.41 -13.75
N PHE A 116 7.77 32.45 -15.00
CA PHE A 116 6.42 32.02 -15.32
C PHE A 116 6.23 30.51 -15.15
N ALA A 117 7.19 29.71 -15.64
CA ALA A 117 7.16 28.25 -15.48
C ALA A 117 7.23 27.84 -14.00
N HIS A 118 8.04 28.52 -13.19
CA HIS A 118 8.12 28.32 -11.75
C HIS A 118 6.79 28.62 -11.05
N ALA A 119 6.15 29.76 -11.36
CA ALA A 119 4.85 30.10 -10.78
C ALA A 119 3.75 29.11 -11.17
N ALA A 120 3.72 28.67 -12.44
CA ALA A 120 2.77 27.66 -12.90
C ALA A 120 3.01 26.31 -12.20
N ALA A 121 4.27 25.91 -12.01
CA ALA A 121 4.63 24.70 -11.29
C ALA A 121 4.19 24.73 -9.82
N ILE A 122 4.37 25.87 -9.11
CA ILE A 122 3.84 26.04 -7.75
C ILE A 122 2.32 25.91 -7.74
N ALA A 123 1.61 26.58 -8.66
CA ALA A 123 0.15 26.52 -8.70
C ALA A 123 -0.38 25.10 -8.93
N VAL A 124 0.31 24.29 -9.75
CA VAL A 124 -0.02 22.87 -9.96
C VAL A 124 0.25 22.05 -8.71
N ALA A 125 1.37 22.27 -8.04
CA ALA A 125 1.72 21.55 -6.81
C ALA A 125 0.75 21.86 -5.66
N GLU A 126 0.30 23.11 -5.52
CA GLU A 126 -0.65 23.53 -4.48
C GLU A 126 -2.09 23.11 -4.79
N ASN A 127 -2.46 22.96 -6.07
CA ASN A 127 -3.80 22.56 -6.49
C ASN A 127 -3.75 21.47 -7.58
N PRO A 128 -3.32 20.24 -7.24
CA PRO A 128 -3.13 19.17 -8.22
C PRO A 128 -4.40 18.88 -9.02
N GLY A 129 -4.24 18.79 -10.33
CA GLY A 129 -5.33 18.47 -11.26
C GLY A 129 -6.31 19.61 -11.57
N ARG A 130 -6.18 20.79 -10.93
CA ARG A 130 -7.07 21.95 -11.16
C ARG A 130 -6.42 23.04 -12.01
N ALA A 131 -5.32 23.62 -11.52
CA ALA A 131 -4.61 24.68 -12.23
C ALA A 131 -3.65 24.05 -13.25
N TYR A 132 -3.60 24.63 -14.46
CA TYR A 132 -2.68 24.21 -15.54
C TYR A 132 -2.61 22.68 -15.72
N ASN A 133 -3.75 22.03 -15.97
CA ASN A 133 -3.83 20.59 -16.24
C ASN A 133 -4.31 20.35 -17.70
N PRO A 134 -3.46 19.90 -18.63
CA PRO A 134 -2.06 19.49 -18.41
C PRO A 134 -1.09 20.68 -18.31
N LEU A 135 -0.06 20.54 -17.47
CA LEU A 135 1.06 21.48 -17.40
C LEU A 135 2.11 21.04 -18.41
N PHE A 136 2.38 21.89 -19.40
CA PHE A 136 3.40 21.64 -20.41
C PHE A 136 4.52 22.69 -20.31
N ILE A 137 5.75 22.26 -19.99
CA ILE A 137 6.92 23.14 -19.88
C ILE A 137 7.91 22.81 -21.01
N TYR A 138 8.17 23.80 -21.87
CA TYR A 138 9.12 23.71 -22.97
C TYR A 138 10.15 24.84 -22.91
N GLY A 139 11.37 24.57 -23.39
CA GLY A 139 12.44 25.56 -23.49
C GLY A 139 13.82 24.90 -23.61
N ASN A 140 14.84 25.72 -23.85
CA ASN A 140 16.24 25.29 -24.00
C ASN A 140 16.76 24.47 -22.79
N SER A 141 17.87 23.77 -22.99
CA SER A 141 18.58 23.08 -21.90
C SER A 141 18.99 24.07 -20.80
N GLY A 142 19.03 23.60 -19.55
CA GLY A 142 19.44 24.41 -18.39
C GLY A 142 18.39 25.37 -17.82
N LEU A 143 17.19 25.47 -18.40
CA LEU A 143 16.13 26.36 -17.89
C LEU A 143 15.30 25.77 -16.72
N GLY A 144 15.67 24.60 -16.22
CA GLY A 144 15.06 24.06 -15.00
C GLY A 144 13.83 23.17 -15.18
N LYS A 145 13.53 22.69 -16.39
CA LYS A 145 12.34 21.85 -16.68
C LYS A 145 12.27 20.61 -15.79
N THR A 146 13.35 19.84 -15.72
CA THR A 146 13.45 18.65 -14.88
C THR A 146 13.35 19.00 -13.40
N HIS A 147 14.03 20.08 -12.97
CA HIS A 147 13.92 20.56 -11.58
C HIS A 147 12.47 20.87 -11.20
N LEU A 148 11.76 21.63 -12.02
CA LEU A 148 10.36 21.99 -11.75
C LEU A 148 9.45 20.75 -11.73
N LEU A 149 9.65 19.78 -12.63
CA LEU A 149 8.90 18.53 -12.62
C LEU A 149 9.10 17.76 -11.31
N LEU A 150 10.35 17.62 -10.87
CA LEU A 150 10.68 16.89 -9.65
C LEU A 150 10.21 17.65 -8.39
N ALA A 151 10.31 18.99 -8.38
CA ALA A 151 9.82 19.83 -7.29
C ALA A 151 8.30 19.74 -7.10
N ILE A 152 7.54 19.67 -8.20
CA ILE A 152 6.08 19.42 -8.14
C ILE A 152 5.81 18.07 -7.47
N GLY A 153 6.52 17.02 -7.90
CA GLY A 153 6.38 15.68 -7.32
C GLY A 153 6.62 15.70 -5.83
N GLN A 154 7.76 16.23 -5.38
CA GLN A 154 8.11 16.31 -3.96
C GLN A 154 7.06 17.05 -3.15
N ARG A 155 6.61 18.22 -3.61
CA ARG A 155 5.60 19.02 -2.90
C ARG A 155 4.23 18.35 -2.78
N ILE A 156 3.89 17.43 -3.69
CA ILE A 156 2.63 16.66 -3.63
C ILE A 156 2.75 15.45 -2.70
N HIS A 157 3.96 14.92 -2.54
CA HIS A 157 4.25 13.79 -1.65
C HIS A 157 4.45 14.22 -0.19
N ASP A 158 4.96 15.43 0.05
CA ASP A 158 5.04 16.08 1.38
C ASP A 158 3.64 16.46 1.92
#